data_AF-E6QMJ8-F1
#
_entry.id   AF-E6QMJ8-F1
#
_cell.length_a   1.000
_cell.length_b   1.000
_cell.length_c   1.000
_cell.angle_alpha   90.00
_cell.angle_beta   90.00
_cell.angle_gamma   90.00
#
_symmetry.space_group_name_H-M   'P 1'
#
loop_
_entity.id
_entity.type
_entity.pdbx_description
1 polymer ?
#
loop_
_entity_poly.entity_id
_entity_poly.type
_entity_poly.pdbx_seq_one_letter_code
_entity_poly.pdbx_strand_id
1 'polypeptide(L)'
;MKLALYSFLGSAMVLVGLLAAYATSGGHTMNLQALASYPFPVAFQMWAFPLVFVGFAILAGMWPFHTWAPTGHVAAPTAASMLLAGVVMKLGAYGCLRVAMTLFPHGMDPWGWSFLGIGSWRAVFALFAVIGIVYGAAVALVQNDFKFVIGYSSVSHMGLVLLGLMTLSQIGLDGAVLQMFSHGILAGLLFATVGRIVYERTHTRDLNALSAMHLGRTMPFAAWLFVIAGMASMGLPGFSGFIAELQVLIGAWIAFPWFAAVAGVGIVVGVAYTWRAMQRAFFSDAPAPTVATTAPEHSFEPITWAEKAGVLLLLAASLAVGLYPRLLLDAITPAVLALPHTLLTGGRL
;
A
#
# COMPACT_ATOMS: atom_id res chain seq x y z
N MET A 1 14.99 -11.58 -9.92
CA MET A 1 14.83 -12.88 -9.24
C MET A 1 14.02 -12.80 -7.95
N LYS A 2 14.31 -11.88 -7.01
CA LYS A 2 13.59 -11.78 -5.72
C LYS A 2 12.07 -11.66 -5.85
N LEU A 3 11.56 -10.69 -6.62
CA LEU A 3 10.12 -10.54 -6.89
C LEU A 3 9.48 -11.85 -7.37
N ALA A 4 10.07 -12.48 -8.38
CA ALA A 4 9.54 -13.73 -8.95
C ALA A 4 9.46 -14.86 -7.92
N LEU A 5 10.47 -15.02 -7.05
CA LEU A 5 10.45 -16.06 -6.00
C LEU A 5 9.35 -15.81 -4.96
N TYR A 6 9.18 -14.56 -4.51
CA TYR A 6 8.13 -14.21 -3.57
C TYR A 6 6.73 -14.40 -4.19
N SER A 7 6.55 -13.96 -5.44
CA SER A 7 5.28 -14.15 -6.15
C SER A 7 4.98 -15.62 -6.40
N PHE A 8 5.98 -16.43 -6.79
CA PHE A 8 5.81 -17.86 -7.00
C PHE A 8 5.41 -18.57 -5.71
N LEU A 9 6.12 -18.32 -4.60
CA LEU A 9 5.79 -18.88 -3.30
C LEU A 9 4.38 -18.50 -2.86
N GLY A 10 4.04 -17.21 -2.95
CA GLY A 10 2.69 -16.73 -2.61
C GLY A 10 1.60 -17.39 -3.45
N SER A 11 1.81 -17.50 -4.77
CA SER A 11 0.87 -18.16 -5.68
C SER A 11 0.73 -19.66 -5.41
N ALA A 12 1.81 -20.35 -5.04
CA ALA A 12 1.77 -21.76 -4.66
C ALA A 12 0.96 -21.97 -3.37
N MET A 13 1.13 -21.11 -2.37
CA MET A 13 0.34 -21.16 -1.13
C MET A 13 -1.16 -20.98 -1.40
N VAL A 14 -1.52 -20.00 -2.24
CA VAL A 14 -2.91 -19.79 -2.68
C VAL A 14 -3.44 -21.02 -3.41
N LEU A 15 -2.69 -21.55 -4.37
CA LEU A 15 -3.09 -22.72 -5.14
C LEU A 15 -3.35 -23.93 -4.26
N VAL A 16 -2.45 -24.22 -3.30
CA VAL A 16 -2.63 -25.32 -2.35
C VAL A 16 -3.92 -25.14 -1.54
N GLY A 17 -4.19 -23.94 -1.02
CA GLY A 17 -5.41 -23.69 -0.26
C GLY A 17 -6.68 -23.81 -1.10
N LEU A 18 -6.67 -23.36 -2.37
CA LEU A 18 -7.80 -23.50 -3.28
C LEU A 18 -8.05 -24.96 -3.68
N LEU A 19 -7.00 -25.73 -3.95
CA LEU A 19 -7.11 -27.16 -4.24
C LEU A 19 -7.62 -27.93 -3.01
N ALA A 20 -7.17 -27.57 -1.81
CA ALA A 20 -7.66 -28.16 -0.57
C ALA A 20 -9.14 -27.84 -0.34
N ALA A 21 -9.58 -26.61 -0.62
CA ALA A 21 -10.98 -26.21 -0.53
C ALA A 21 -11.84 -27.01 -1.54
N TYR A 22 -11.39 -27.12 -2.79
CA TYR A 22 -12.06 -27.90 -3.82
C TYR A 22 -12.19 -29.39 -3.45
N ALA A 23 -11.11 -30.01 -2.98
CA ALA A 23 -11.13 -31.40 -2.56
C ALA A 23 -12.06 -31.62 -1.35
N THR A 24 -12.01 -30.70 -0.37
CA THR A 24 -12.84 -30.76 0.84
C THR A 24 -14.32 -30.54 0.53
N SER A 25 -14.65 -29.73 -0.47
CA SER A 25 -16.02 -29.50 -0.93
C SER A 25 -16.57 -30.60 -1.85
N GLY A 26 -15.86 -31.72 -2.01
CA GLY A 26 -16.27 -32.85 -2.85
C GLY A 26 -15.86 -32.79 -4.32
N GLY A 27 -15.09 -31.77 -4.75
CA GLY A 27 -14.46 -31.76 -6.07
C GLY A 27 -15.41 -31.46 -7.25
N HIS A 28 -16.53 -30.79 -7.02
CA HIS A 28 -17.52 -30.57 -8.09
C HIS A 28 -17.42 -29.19 -8.78
N THR A 29 -16.84 -28.18 -8.14
CA THR A 29 -16.81 -26.81 -8.69
C THR A 29 -15.65 -25.98 -8.15
N MET A 30 -15.07 -25.14 -9.00
CA MET A 30 -14.10 -24.10 -8.65
C MET A 30 -14.73 -22.70 -8.62
N ASN A 31 -16.06 -22.60 -8.72
CA ASN A 31 -16.77 -21.33 -8.60
C ASN A 31 -16.63 -20.80 -7.17
N LEU A 32 -16.06 -19.60 -7.03
CA LEU A 32 -15.74 -19.01 -5.73
C LEU A 32 -16.97 -18.79 -4.84
N GLN A 33 -18.11 -18.37 -5.43
CA GLN A 33 -19.35 -18.16 -4.69
C GLN A 33 -19.97 -19.47 -4.20
N ALA A 34 -19.90 -20.52 -5.02
CA ALA A 34 -20.34 -21.86 -4.64
C ALA A 34 -19.47 -22.44 -3.51
N LEU A 35 -18.14 -22.27 -3.62
CA LEU A 35 -17.21 -22.69 -2.57
C LEU A 35 -17.41 -21.90 -1.27
N ALA A 36 -17.64 -20.59 -1.34
CA ALA A 36 -17.88 -19.76 -0.14
C ALA A 36 -19.17 -20.15 0.59
N SER A 37 -20.15 -20.73 -0.11
CA SER A 37 -21.39 -21.24 0.48
C SER A 37 -21.26 -22.65 1.06
N TYR A 38 -20.13 -23.35 0.82
CA TYR A 38 -19.91 -24.69 1.35
C TYR A 38 -19.59 -24.63 2.85
N PRO A 39 -20.20 -25.48 3.69
CA PRO A 39 -19.98 -25.48 5.14
C PRO A 39 -18.65 -26.15 5.52
N PHE A 40 -17.52 -25.49 5.22
CA PHE A 40 -16.19 -26.00 5.59
C PHE A 40 -16.07 -26.16 7.12
N PRO A 41 -15.55 -27.30 7.61
CA PRO A 41 -15.28 -27.47 9.04
C PRO A 41 -14.39 -26.35 9.58
N VAL A 42 -14.69 -25.83 10.78
CA VAL A 42 -13.91 -24.74 11.38
C VAL A 42 -12.42 -25.10 11.47
N ALA A 43 -12.09 -26.34 11.84
CA ALA A 43 -10.72 -26.83 11.90
C ALA A 43 -9.97 -26.71 10.55
N PHE A 44 -10.68 -26.89 9.43
CA PHE A 44 -10.11 -26.70 8.10
C PHE A 44 -9.84 -25.22 7.82
N GLN A 45 -10.82 -24.36 8.12
CA GLN A 45 -10.68 -22.91 7.91
C GLN A 45 -9.52 -22.32 8.72
N MET A 46 -9.28 -22.83 9.94
CA MET A 46 -8.21 -22.38 10.84
C MET A 46 -6.79 -22.53 10.28
N TRP A 47 -6.55 -23.47 9.37
CA TRP A 47 -5.24 -23.60 8.70
C TRP A 47 -5.28 -23.10 7.25
N ALA A 48 -6.41 -23.23 6.56
CA ALA A 48 -6.55 -22.78 5.18
C ALA A 48 -6.52 -21.24 5.06
N PHE A 49 -7.18 -20.54 6.00
CA PHE A 49 -7.19 -19.08 6.04
C PHE A 49 -5.78 -18.46 6.07
N PRO A 50 -4.91 -18.74 7.07
CA PRO A 50 -3.60 -18.12 7.12
C PRO A 50 -2.72 -18.50 5.92
N LEU A 51 -2.86 -19.71 5.37
CA LEU A 51 -2.13 -20.13 4.18
C LEU A 51 -2.49 -19.27 2.96
N VAL A 52 -3.78 -19.15 2.65
CA VAL A 52 -4.26 -18.39 1.48
C VAL A 52 -4.09 -16.89 1.69
N PHE A 53 -4.36 -16.40 2.90
CA PHE A 53 -4.18 -14.99 3.25
C PHE A 53 -2.71 -14.57 3.11
N VAL A 54 -1.76 -15.32 3.69
CA VAL A 54 -0.33 -15.01 3.55
C VAL A 54 0.10 -15.09 2.08
N GLY A 55 -0.38 -16.08 1.33
CA GLY A 55 -0.06 -16.21 -0.10
C GLY A 55 -0.38 -14.95 -0.92
N PHE A 56 -1.57 -14.37 -0.71
CA PHE A 56 -1.95 -13.09 -1.30
C PHE A 56 -1.24 -11.89 -0.66
N ALA A 57 -1.08 -11.90 0.67
CA ALA A 57 -0.48 -10.80 1.41
C ALA A 57 1.02 -10.64 1.14
N ILE A 58 1.72 -11.70 0.71
CA ILE A 58 3.07 -11.60 0.15
C ILE A 58 3.08 -10.63 -1.03
N LEU A 59 2.12 -10.76 -1.96
CA LEU A 59 1.98 -9.86 -3.11
C LEU A 59 1.51 -8.46 -2.70
N ALA A 60 0.76 -8.35 -1.60
CA ALA A 60 0.41 -7.05 -1.00
C ALA A 60 1.59 -6.34 -0.32
N GLY A 61 2.74 -7.01 -0.17
CA GLY A 61 3.91 -6.46 0.52
C GLY A 61 3.77 -6.46 2.04
N MET A 62 3.09 -7.45 2.62
CA MET A 62 2.94 -7.60 4.07
C MET A 62 4.29 -7.85 4.75
N TRP A 63 4.52 -7.25 5.92
CA TRP A 63 5.66 -7.60 6.76
C TRP A 63 5.49 -9.03 7.33
N PRO A 64 6.55 -9.88 7.39
CA PRO A 64 7.96 -9.64 7.05
C PRO A 64 8.30 -9.92 5.57
N PHE A 65 7.33 -10.27 4.74
CA PHE A 65 7.52 -10.66 3.34
C PHE A 65 7.66 -9.48 2.36
N HIS A 66 7.65 -8.24 2.84
CA HIS A 66 7.61 -7.01 2.03
C HIS A 66 8.88 -6.71 1.22
N THR A 67 10.02 -7.32 1.56
CA THR A 67 11.34 -6.86 1.10
C THR A 67 11.58 -7.00 -0.40
N TRP A 68 10.71 -7.70 -1.14
CA TRP A 68 10.75 -7.72 -2.61
C TRP A 68 10.24 -6.40 -3.20
N ALA A 69 9.30 -5.71 -2.55
CA ALA A 69 8.62 -4.55 -3.14
C ALA A 69 9.57 -3.35 -3.33
N PRO A 70 10.29 -2.85 -2.30
CA PRO A 70 11.22 -1.75 -2.50
C PRO A 70 12.32 -2.08 -3.51
N THR A 71 12.90 -3.28 -3.43
CA THR A 71 13.93 -3.73 -4.39
C THR A 71 13.38 -3.87 -5.81
N GLY A 72 12.12 -4.27 -5.95
CA GLY A 72 11.44 -4.41 -7.24
C GLY A 72 11.23 -3.05 -7.89
N HIS A 73 10.74 -2.05 -7.15
CA HIS A 73 10.55 -0.69 -7.66
C HIS A 73 11.87 -0.04 -8.11
N VAL A 74 12.94 -0.26 -7.37
CA VAL A 74 14.25 0.35 -7.67
C VAL A 74 14.86 -0.25 -8.93
N ALA A 75 14.70 -1.56 -9.14
CA ALA A 75 15.22 -2.24 -10.32
C ALA A 75 14.33 -2.02 -11.56
N ALA A 76 13.03 -1.75 -11.37
CA ALA A 76 12.08 -1.64 -12.46
C ALA A 76 12.17 -0.27 -13.20
N PRO A 77 11.88 -0.26 -14.52
CA PRO A 77 11.55 0.96 -15.24
C PRO A 77 10.41 1.72 -14.55
N THR A 78 10.33 3.04 -14.75
CA THR A 78 9.36 3.89 -14.06
C THR A 78 7.91 3.46 -14.30
N ALA A 79 7.52 3.19 -15.55
CA ALA A 79 6.17 2.73 -15.87
C ALA A 79 5.83 1.39 -15.17
N ALA A 80 6.78 0.46 -15.13
CA ALA A 80 6.62 -0.80 -14.42
C ALA A 80 6.53 -0.58 -12.89
N SER A 81 7.28 0.36 -12.33
CA SER A 81 7.18 0.73 -10.91
C SER A 81 5.80 1.30 -10.57
N MET A 82 5.26 2.14 -11.46
CA MET A 82 3.91 2.71 -11.33
C MET A 82 2.84 1.63 -11.37
N LEU A 83 2.92 0.64 -12.26
CA LEU A 83 1.97 -0.47 -12.32
C LEU A 83 2.14 -1.44 -11.14
N LEU A 84 3.38 -1.74 -10.76
CA LEU A 84 3.69 -2.63 -9.64
C LEU A 84 3.13 -2.05 -8.33
N ALA A 85 3.42 -0.77 -8.06
CA ALA A 85 2.90 -0.10 -6.89
C ALA A 85 1.40 0.09 -7.06
N GLY A 86 0.97 0.70 -8.17
CA GLY A 86 -0.38 1.16 -8.44
C GLY A 86 -1.45 0.06 -8.46
N VAL A 87 -1.11 -1.11 -8.97
CA VAL A 87 -2.09 -2.17 -9.28
C VAL A 87 -1.70 -3.52 -8.66
N VAL A 88 -0.47 -3.99 -8.89
CA VAL A 88 -0.10 -5.37 -8.54
C VAL A 88 -0.20 -5.63 -7.03
N MET A 89 0.30 -4.71 -6.20
CA MET A 89 0.17 -4.83 -4.74
C MET A 89 -1.30 -4.85 -4.28
N LYS A 90 -2.18 -4.17 -5.01
CA LYS A 90 -3.62 -4.09 -4.70
C LYS A 90 -4.32 -5.40 -5.03
N LEU A 91 -3.90 -6.10 -6.09
CA LEU A 91 -4.39 -7.45 -6.38
C LEU A 91 -4.11 -8.43 -5.24
N GLY A 92 -2.99 -8.26 -4.53
CA GLY A 92 -2.69 -9.02 -3.31
C GLY A 92 -3.74 -8.76 -2.22
N ALA A 93 -3.92 -7.50 -1.80
CA ALA A 93 -4.90 -7.18 -0.76
C ALA A 93 -6.35 -7.48 -1.18
N TYR A 94 -6.69 -7.30 -2.45
CA TYR A 94 -7.97 -7.72 -3.02
C TYR A 94 -8.16 -9.24 -2.93
N GLY A 95 -7.13 -10.03 -3.21
CA GLY A 95 -7.16 -11.49 -3.04
C GLY A 95 -7.34 -11.91 -1.57
N CYS A 96 -6.69 -11.22 -0.63
CA CYS A 96 -6.94 -11.41 0.80
C CYS A 96 -8.42 -11.20 1.14
N LEU A 97 -9.00 -10.09 0.70
CA LEU A 97 -10.40 -9.74 0.97
C LEU A 97 -11.38 -10.70 0.29
N ARG A 98 -11.24 -10.88 -1.04
CA ARG A 98 -12.25 -11.55 -1.85
C ARG A 98 -12.14 -13.06 -1.86
N VAL A 99 -10.95 -13.61 -1.63
CA VAL A 99 -10.71 -15.05 -1.67
C VAL A 99 -10.49 -15.59 -0.26
N ALA A 100 -9.44 -15.14 0.43
CA ALA A 100 -9.06 -15.74 1.71
C ALA A 100 -10.12 -15.52 2.79
N MET A 101 -10.55 -14.27 3.00
CA MET A 101 -11.55 -13.92 4.01
C MET A 101 -12.93 -14.49 3.64
N THR A 102 -13.35 -14.37 2.38
CA THR A 102 -14.65 -14.88 1.91
C THR A 102 -14.79 -16.40 2.02
N LEU A 103 -13.75 -17.17 1.66
CA LEU A 103 -13.82 -18.63 1.70
C LEU A 103 -13.69 -19.20 3.11
N PHE A 104 -12.92 -18.54 3.97
CA PHE A 104 -12.57 -19.06 5.29
C PHE A 104 -12.85 -18.05 6.42
N PRO A 105 -14.09 -17.55 6.55
CA PRO A 105 -14.43 -16.54 7.54
C PRO A 105 -14.14 -16.99 8.98
N HIS A 106 -14.41 -18.26 9.31
CA HIS A 106 -14.14 -18.81 10.64
C HIS A 106 -12.65 -19.08 10.90
N GLY A 107 -11.79 -19.01 9.88
CA GLY A 107 -10.35 -19.04 10.08
C GLY A 107 -9.81 -17.79 10.79
N MET A 108 -10.62 -16.74 10.94
CA MET A 108 -10.30 -15.53 11.70
C MET A 108 -10.79 -15.56 13.15
N ASP A 109 -11.57 -16.58 13.53
CA ASP A 109 -12.14 -16.71 14.86
C ASP A 109 -11.06 -16.98 15.92
N PRO A 110 -11.35 -16.72 17.21
CA PRO A 110 -10.44 -17.06 18.29
C PRO A 110 -10.16 -18.57 18.38
N TRP A 111 -8.90 -18.95 18.56
CA TRP A 111 -8.49 -20.36 18.74
C TRP A 111 -8.67 -20.87 20.18
N GLY A 112 -9.30 -20.09 21.06
CA GLY A 112 -9.64 -20.49 22.44
C GLY A 112 -8.57 -20.20 23.50
N TRP A 113 -7.38 -19.75 23.10
CA TRP A 113 -6.32 -19.27 23.98
C TRP A 113 -5.80 -17.91 23.49
N SER A 114 -5.09 -17.16 24.32
CA SER A 114 -4.44 -15.92 23.90
C SER A 114 -3.07 -15.78 24.52
N PHE A 115 -2.14 -15.19 23.78
CA PHE A 115 -0.82 -14.82 24.27
C PHE A 115 -0.59 -13.35 23.96
N LEU A 116 -0.35 -12.55 25.01
CA LEU A 116 -0.19 -11.08 24.89
C LEU A 116 -1.36 -10.40 24.14
N GLY A 117 -2.59 -10.89 24.31
CA GLY A 117 -3.78 -10.37 23.62
C GLY A 117 -3.94 -10.85 22.16
N ILE A 118 -3.06 -11.71 21.67
CA ILE A 118 -3.15 -12.33 20.34
C ILE A 118 -3.81 -13.70 20.49
N GLY A 119 -5.05 -13.80 20.02
CA GLY A 119 -5.90 -14.98 20.16
C GLY A 119 -6.49 -15.52 18.85
N SER A 120 -6.11 -14.95 17.70
CA SER A 120 -6.56 -15.40 16.39
C SER A 120 -5.61 -14.97 15.27
N TRP A 121 -5.76 -15.58 14.10
CA TRP A 121 -5.02 -15.16 12.90
C TRP A 121 -5.31 -13.71 12.52
N ARG A 122 -6.53 -13.23 12.76
CA ARG A 122 -6.91 -11.83 12.59
C ARG A 122 -6.01 -10.89 13.40
N ALA A 123 -5.77 -11.21 14.68
CA ALA A 123 -4.90 -10.42 15.54
C ALA A 123 -3.42 -10.51 15.12
N VAL A 124 -2.95 -11.67 14.64
CA VAL A 124 -1.59 -11.84 14.10
C VAL A 124 -1.37 -10.96 12.87
N PHE A 125 -2.29 -10.99 11.91
CA PHE A 125 -2.16 -10.19 10.69
C PHE A 125 -2.35 -8.70 10.95
N ALA A 126 -3.20 -8.31 11.91
CA ALA A 126 -3.27 -6.92 12.36
C ALA A 126 -1.94 -6.46 12.98
N LEU A 127 -1.28 -7.30 13.79
CA LEU A 127 0.05 -7.00 14.31
C LEU A 127 1.08 -6.83 13.19
N PHE A 128 1.12 -7.77 12.23
CA PHE A 128 2.05 -7.68 11.09
C PHE A 128 1.79 -6.43 10.24
N ALA A 129 0.53 -6.07 10.06
CA ALA A 129 0.13 -4.84 9.38
C ALA A 129 0.71 -3.60 10.09
N VAL A 130 0.51 -3.48 11.40
CA VAL A 130 1.04 -2.36 12.21
C VAL A 130 2.57 -2.31 12.19
N ILE A 131 3.23 -3.46 12.32
CA ILE A 131 4.69 -3.53 12.17
C ILE A 131 5.08 -3.03 10.78
N GLY A 132 4.37 -3.42 9.72
CA GLY A 132 4.58 -2.94 8.36
C GLY A 132 4.44 -1.42 8.22
N ILE A 133 3.44 -0.80 8.87
CA ILE A 133 3.24 0.65 8.90
C ILE A 133 4.47 1.34 9.50
N VAL A 134 4.83 0.98 10.73
CA VAL A 134 5.92 1.66 11.46
C VAL A 134 7.28 1.34 10.86
N TYR A 135 7.56 0.07 10.57
CA TYR A 135 8.83 -0.37 10.00
C TYR A 135 9.03 0.22 8.60
N GLY A 136 8.02 0.18 7.74
CA GLY A 136 8.07 0.76 6.40
C GLY A 136 8.37 2.26 6.47
N ALA A 137 7.66 3.01 7.31
CA ALA A 137 7.88 4.44 7.50
C ALA A 137 9.28 4.75 8.08
N ALA A 138 9.72 4.01 9.09
CA ALA A 138 11.03 4.21 9.71
C ALA A 138 12.19 3.91 8.76
N VAL A 139 12.08 2.85 7.95
CA VAL A 139 13.09 2.52 6.94
C VAL A 139 13.08 3.57 5.82
N ALA A 140 11.92 4.03 5.37
CA ALA A 140 11.80 5.12 4.40
C ALA A 140 12.48 6.41 4.87
N LEU A 141 12.36 6.74 6.17
CA LEU A 141 12.98 7.93 6.77
C LEU A 141 14.51 7.95 6.64
N VAL A 142 15.17 6.79 6.63
CA VAL A 142 16.64 6.70 6.56
C VAL A 142 17.18 6.44 5.16
N GLN A 143 16.31 6.25 4.15
CA GLN A 143 16.76 6.00 2.78
C GLN A 143 17.42 7.24 2.16
N ASN A 144 18.48 6.99 1.38
CA ASN A 144 19.13 7.99 0.56
C ASN A 144 18.75 7.88 -0.92
N ASP A 145 18.25 6.73 -1.38
CA ASP A 145 17.73 6.58 -2.74
C ASP A 145 16.24 6.96 -2.80
N PHE A 146 15.90 7.84 -3.73
CA PHE A 146 14.59 8.44 -3.83
C PHE A 146 13.49 7.43 -4.19
N LYS A 147 13.78 6.41 -5.02
CA LYS A 147 12.83 5.34 -5.32
C LYS A 147 12.66 4.41 -4.12
N PHE A 148 13.71 4.17 -3.34
CA PHE A 148 13.61 3.39 -2.11
C PHE A 148 12.72 4.06 -1.06
N VAL A 149 12.76 5.40 -0.92
CA VAL A 149 11.82 6.14 -0.07
C VAL A 149 10.37 5.81 -0.44
N ILE A 150 10.02 5.90 -1.73
CA ILE A 150 8.66 5.62 -2.24
C ILE A 150 8.32 4.12 -2.11
N GLY A 151 9.29 3.24 -2.32
CA GLY A 151 9.11 1.80 -2.18
C GLY A 151 8.75 1.40 -0.74
N TYR A 152 9.43 1.96 0.25
CA TYR A 152 9.14 1.69 1.66
C TYR A 152 7.90 2.44 2.19
N SER A 153 7.59 3.64 1.66
CA SER A 153 6.31 4.28 1.96
C SER A 153 5.13 3.42 1.49
N SER A 154 5.26 2.75 0.34
CA SER A 154 4.25 1.82 -0.18
C SER A 154 4.01 0.64 0.75
N VAL A 155 5.08 0.11 1.36
CA VAL A 155 4.95 -0.94 2.41
C VAL A 155 4.16 -0.42 3.61
N SER A 156 4.41 0.82 4.04
CA SER A 156 3.67 1.42 5.15
C SER A 156 2.17 1.57 4.84
N HIS A 157 1.82 2.14 3.69
CA HIS A 157 0.41 2.30 3.29
C HIS A 157 -0.30 0.96 3.05
N MET A 158 0.40 -0.06 2.55
CA MET A 158 -0.18 -1.41 2.46
C MET A 158 -0.38 -2.05 3.83
N GLY A 159 0.44 -1.70 4.82
CA GLY A 159 0.15 -2.01 6.23
C GLY A 159 -1.19 -1.43 6.68
N LEU A 160 -1.52 -0.18 6.32
CA LEU A 160 -2.84 0.40 6.62
C LEU A 160 -3.98 -0.37 5.94
N VAL A 161 -3.82 -0.74 4.67
CA VAL A 161 -4.81 -1.57 3.95
C VAL A 161 -5.05 -2.88 4.71
N LEU A 162 -3.98 -3.62 5.03
CA LEU A 162 -4.09 -4.91 5.71
C LEU A 162 -4.66 -4.78 7.12
N LEU A 163 -4.32 -3.71 7.85
CA LEU A 163 -4.93 -3.42 9.15
C LEU A 163 -6.44 -3.19 9.00
N GLY A 164 -6.84 -2.40 8.00
CA GLY A 164 -8.24 -2.15 7.65
C GLY A 164 -9.01 -3.43 7.32
N LEU A 165 -8.39 -4.37 6.61
CA LEU A 165 -8.98 -5.71 6.36
C LEU A 165 -9.24 -6.48 7.67
N MET A 166 -8.32 -6.38 8.64
CA MET A 166 -8.42 -7.12 9.90
C MET A 166 -9.38 -6.49 10.91
N THR A 167 -9.87 -5.27 10.68
CA THR A 167 -10.85 -4.66 11.59
C THR A 167 -12.19 -5.38 11.55
N LEU A 168 -12.52 -6.02 10.42
CA LEU A 168 -13.83 -6.66 10.15
C LEU A 168 -15.04 -5.75 10.37
N SER A 169 -14.81 -4.44 10.39
CA SER A 169 -15.85 -3.42 10.45
C SER A 169 -16.11 -2.90 9.04
N GLN A 170 -17.37 -2.59 8.70
CA GLN A 170 -17.70 -1.98 7.41
C GLN A 170 -16.84 -0.75 7.12
N ILE A 171 -16.73 0.20 8.06
CA ILE A 171 -15.92 1.40 7.88
C ILE A 171 -14.43 1.11 7.60
N GLY A 172 -13.83 0.15 8.30
CA GLY A 172 -12.43 -0.25 8.08
C GLY A 172 -12.22 -0.99 6.76
N LEU A 173 -13.18 -1.81 6.31
CA LEU A 173 -13.14 -2.48 5.01
C LEU A 173 -13.33 -1.50 3.86
N ASP A 174 -14.29 -0.59 3.95
CA ASP A 174 -14.50 0.49 2.99
C ASP A 174 -13.22 1.34 2.87
N GLY A 175 -12.64 1.70 4.02
CA GLY A 175 -11.37 2.42 4.10
C GLY A 175 -10.21 1.65 3.48
N ALA A 176 -10.10 0.34 3.72
CA ALA A 176 -9.05 -0.49 3.14
C ALA A 176 -9.15 -0.54 1.60
N VAL A 177 -10.36 -0.67 1.07
CA VAL A 177 -10.60 -0.67 -0.39
C VAL A 177 -10.34 0.70 -1.00
N LEU A 178 -10.80 1.76 -0.35
CA LEU A 178 -10.52 3.12 -0.79
C LEU A 178 -9.01 3.43 -0.72
N GLN A 179 -8.30 2.89 0.28
CA GLN A 179 -6.86 3.06 0.45
C GLN A 179 -6.08 2.31 -0.65
N MET A 180 -6.55 1.14 -1.08
CA MET A 180 -5.98 0.45 -2.25
C MET A 180 -6.02 1.34 -3.49
N PHE A 181 -7.14 2.02 -3.74
CA PHE A 181 -7.25 2.98 -4.85
C PHE A 181 -6.35 4.20 -4.62
N SER A 182 -6.47 4.86 -3.46
CA SER A 182 -5.75 6.10 -3.16
C SER A 182 -4.24 5.93 -3.21
N HIS A 183 -3.72 4.93 -2.50
CA HIS A 183 -2.30 4.60 -2.55
C HIS A 183 -1.89 4.20 -3.98
N GLY A 184 -2.77 3.59 -4.77
CA GLY A 184 -2.52 3.25 -6.17
C GLY A 184 -2.16 4.45 -7.03
N ILE A 185 -3.03 5.45 -7.01
CA ILE A 185 -2.84 6.68 -7.80
C ILE A 185 -1.69 7.54 -7.25
N LEU A 186 -1.55 7.65 -5.93
CA LEU A 186 -0.52 8.48 -5.30
C LEU A 186 0.88 7.88 -5.43
N ALA A 187 1.03 6.57 -5.29
CA ALA A 187 2.31 5.91 -5.55
C ALA A 187 2.71 6.02 -7.03
N GLY A 188 1.75 5.85 -7.95
CA GLY A 188 1.97 6.09 -9.37
C GLY A 188 2.43 7.51 -9.66
N LEU A 189 1.82 8.50 -9.02
CA LEU A 189 2.17 9.92 -9.13
C LEU A 189 3.59 10.19 -8.61
N LEU A 190 3.95 9.67 -7.44
CA LEU A 190 5.28 9.80 -6.86
C LEU A 190 6.35 9.13 -7.71
N PHE A 191 6.11 7.90 -8.20
CA PHE A 191 7.03 7.22 -9.10
C PHE A 191 7.17 7.92 -10.45
N ALA A 192 6.10 8.47 -11.02
CA ALA A 192 6.18 9.28 -12.24
C ALA A 192 7.02 10.54 -12.01
N THR A 193 6.81 11.23 -10.89
CA THR A 193 7.57 12.43 -10.53
C THR A 193 9.05 12.13 -10.34
N VAL A 194 9.38 11.15 -9.50
CA VAL A 194 10.78 10.82 -9.18
C VAL A 194 11.47 10.10 -10.34
N GLY A 195 10.78 9.16 -10.98
CA GLY A 195 11.36 8.29 -11.99
C GLY A 195 11.39 8.89 -13.39
N ARG A 196 10.26 9.43 -13.88
CA ARG A 196 10.16 9.92 -15.26
C ARG A 196 10.56 11.38 -15.37
N ILE A 197 10.22 12.20 -14.38
CA ILE A 197 10.52 13.64 -14.42
C ILE A 197 11.93 13.91 -13.89
N VAL A 198 12.22 13.55 -12.64
CA VAL A 198 13.50 13.88 -11.98
C VAL A 198 14.66 13.01 -12.48
N TYR A 199 14.54 11.68 -12.37
CA TYR A 199 15.65 10.77 -12.69
C TYR A 199 16.06 10.80 -14.17
N GLU A 200 15.10 10.94 -15.10
CA GLU A 200 15.43 11.01 -16.53
C GLU A 200 16.35 12.20 -16.86
N ARG A 201 16.21 13.30 -16.12
CA ARG A 201 16.94 14.55 -16.36
C ARG A 201 18.23 14.65 -15.54
N THR A 202 18.23 14.08 -14.34
CA THR A 202 19.36 14.17 -13.40
C THR A 202 20.27 12.95 -13.43
N HIS A 203 19.78 11.83 -13.98
CA HIS A 203 20.42 10.51 -13.98
C HIS A 203 20.90 10.02 -12.61
N THR A 204 20.37 10.59 -11.52
CA THR A 204 20.67 10.17 -10.15
C THR A 204 19.39 10.09 -9.33
N ARG A 205 19.41 9.18 -8.36
CA ARG A 205 18.34 8.97 -7.37
C ARG A 205 18.85 9.22 -5.96
N ASP A 206 20.14 9.50 -5.80
CA ASP A 206 20.74 9.77 -4.51
C ASP A 206 20.33 11.18 -4.05
N LEU A 207 19.56 11.23 -2.96
CA LEU A 207 19.10 12.47 -2.34
C LEU A 207 20.25 13.37 -1.91
N ASN A 208 21.44 12.84 -1.61
CA ASN A 208 22.60 13.66 -1.30
C ASN A 208 23.11 14.37 -2.57
N ALA A 209 23.18 13.68 -3.70
CA ALA A 209 23.57 14.28 -4.97
C ALA A 209 22.51 15.30 -5.47
N LEU A 210 21.22 14.95 -5.36
CA LEU A 210 20.12 15.83 -5.75
C LEU A 210 20.09 17.13 -4.91
N SER A 211 20.50 17.06 -3.64
CA SER A 211 20.50 18.22 -2.74
C SER A 211 21.38 19.38 -3.19
N ALA A 212 22.41 19.12 -3.99
CA ALA A 212 23.28 20.16 -4.54
C ALA A 212 22.76 20.74 -5.88
N MET A 213 21.72 20.15 -6.48
CA MET A 213 21.20 20.51 -7.81
C MET A 213 20.10 21.59 -7.77
N HIS A 214 19.67 22.01 -6.58
CA HIS A 214 18.67 23.07 -6.37
C HIS A 214 17.40 22.89 -7.24
N LEU A 215 16.84 21.68 -7.24
CA LEU A 215 15.73 21.30 -8.14
C LEU A 215 14.46 22.14 -7.99
N GLY A 216 14.26 22.79 -6.84
CA GLY A 216 13.18 23.76 -6.65
C GLY A 216 13.24 24.94 -7.62
N ARG A 217 14.45 25.37 -8.02
CA ARG A 217 14.66 26.46 -8.99
C ARG A 217 14.80 25.94 -10.42
N THR A 218 15.51 24.83 -10.61
CA THR A 218 15.82 24.30 -11.95
C THR A 218 14.69 23.45 -12.54
N MET A 219 13.82 22.85 -11.71
CA MET A 219 12.64 22.09 -12.12
C MET A 219 11.40 22.42 -11.25
N PRO A 220 10.90 23.67 -11.26
CA PRO A 220 9.87 24.13 -10.33
C PRO A 220 8.55 23.35 -10.42
N PHE A 221 8.17 22.88 -11.62
CA PHE A 221 6.98 22.03 -11.77
C PHE A 221 7.13 20.68 -11.06
N ALA A 222 8.32 20.06 -11.10
CA ALA A 222 8.58 18.81 -10.40
C ALA A 222 8.54 19.01 -8.87
N ALA A 223 9.09 20.13 -8.39
CA ALA A 223 9.04 20.50 -6.98
C ALA A 223 7.61 20.72 -6.48
N TRP A 224 6.83 21.53 -7.20
CA TRP A 224 5.41 21.77 -6.91
C TRP A 224 4.61 20.45 -6.89
N LEU A 225 4.82 19.60 -7.89
CA LEU A 225 4.13 18.33 -8.02
C LEU A 225 4.48 17.39 -6.86
N PHE A 226 5.76 17.29 -6.50
CA PHE A 226 6.21 16.44 -5.40
C PHE A 226 5.69 16.94 -4.05
N VAL A 227 5.65 18.26 -3.82
CA VAL A 227 5.05 18.86 -2.62
C VAL A 227 3.59 18.43 -2.49
N ILE A 228 2.80 18.59 -3.54
CA ILE A 228 1.38 18.23 -3.51
C ILE A 228 1.19 16.71 -3.39
N ALA A 229 1.90 15.92 -4.17
CA ALA A 229 1.82 14.46 -4.12
C ALA A 229 2.26 13.91 -2.76
N GLY A 230 3.31 14.50 -2.18
CA GLY A 230 3.79 14.20 -0.84
C GLY A 230 2.75 14.54 0.23
N MET A 231 2.16 15.74 0.18
CA MET A 231 1.08 16.12 1.09
C MET A 231 -0.14 15.21 0.97
N ALA A 232 -0.56 14.88 -0.26
CA ALA A 232 -1.64 13.94 -0.49
C ALA A 232 -1.32 12.55 0.07
N SER A 233 -0.07 12.09 -0.07
CA SER A 233 0.40 10.81 0.50
C SER A 233 0.52 10.84 2.02
N MET A 234 0.71 12.00 2.64
CA MET A 234 0.73 12.18 4.10
C MET A 234 -0.68 12.26 4.72
N GLY A 235 -1.74 12.09 3.92
CA GLY A 235 -3.11 12.17 4.39
C GLY A 235 -3.61 13.61 4.56
N LEU A 236 -3.18 14.56 3.72
CA LEU A 236 -3.75 15.91 3.75
C LEU A 236 -5.26 15.89 3.39
N PRO A 237 -6.15 16.52 4.18
CA PRO A 237 -7.56 16.64 3.85
C PRO A 237 -7.79 17.25 2.47
N GLY A 238 -8.79 16.72 1.75
CA GLY A 238 -9.09 17.08 0.36
C GLY A 238 -8.51 16.12 -0.69
N PHE A 239 -7.63 15.20 -0.29
CA PHE A 239 -7.15 14.11 -1.13
C PHE A 239 -7.73 12.76 -0.70
N SER A 240 -7.81 11.83 -1.65
CA SER A 240 -8.37 10.49 -1.43
C SER A 240 -7.75 9.73 -0.26
N GLY A 241 -6.46 9.96 0.02
CA GLY A 241 -5.71 9.24 1.05
C GLY A 241 -6.21 9.55 2.45
N PHE A 242 -6.57 10.81 2.72
CA PHE A 242 -7.06 11.21 4.03
C PHE A 242 -8.34 10.46 4.43
N ILE A 243 -9.31 10.37 3.50
CA ILE A 243 -10.60 9.72 3.76
C ILE A 243 -10.40 8.22 3.99
N ALA A 244 -9.57 7.59 3.17
CA ALA A 244 -9.26 6.18 3.28
C ALA A 244 -8.55 5.83 4.59
N GLU A 245 -7.50 6.56 4.94
CA GLU A 245 -6.73 6.34 6.18
C GLU A 245 -7.57 6.62 7.42
N LEU A 246 -8.38 7.67 7.41
CA LEU A 246 -9.28 7.97 8.52
C LEU A 246 -10.29 6.83 8.76
N GLN A 247 -10.89 6.29 7.71
CA GLN A 247 -11.82 5.16 7.81
C GLN A 247 -11.14 3.90 8.35
N VAL A 248 -9.94 3.58 7.87
CA VAL A 248 -9.12 2.48 8.40
C VAL A 248 -8.82 2.70 9.88
N LEU A 249 -8.39 3.89 10.27
CA LEU A 249 -8.05 4.22 11.66
C LEU A 249 -9.28 4.16 12.58
N ILE A 250 -10.45 4.61 12.13
CA ILE A 250 -11.70 4.50 12.91
C ILE A 250 -12.04 3.02 13.11
N GLY A 251 -12.00 2.21 12.04
CA GLY A 251 -12.22 0.77 12.15
C GLY A 251 -11.20 0.09 13.07
N ALA A 252 -9.94 0.48 12.98
CA ALA A 252 -8.86 -0.05 13.80
C ALA A 252 -8.99 0.40 15.25
N TRP A 253 -9.46 1.62 15.52
CA TRP A 253 -9.68 2.10 16.89
C TRP A 253 -10.77 1.30 17.60
N ILE A 254 -11.82 0.91 16.87
CA ILE A 254 -12.91 0.07 17.40
C ILE A 254 -12.41 -1.37 17.64
N ALA A 255 -11.67 -1.94 16.69
CA ALA A 255 -11.27 -3.35 16.73
C ALA A 255 -10.01 -3.61 17.57
N PHE A 256 -9.04 -2.69 17.52
CA PHE A 256 -7.69 -2.81 18.07
C PHE A 256 -7.11 -1.43 18.49
N PRO A 257 -7.60 -0.80 19.58
CA PRO A 257 -7.22 0.56 19.96
C PRO A 257 -5.69 0.80 20.04
N TRP A 258 -4.96 -0.15 20.63
CA TRP A 258 -3.50 -0.05 20.74
C TRP A 258 -2.80 -0.12 19.38
N PHE A 259 -3.29 -0.94 18.46
CA PHE A 259 -2.76 -1.03 17.10
C PHE A 259 -3.06 0.24 16.30
N ALA A 260 -4.23 0.84 16.48
CA ALA A 260 -4.57 2.13 15.90
C ALA A 260 -3.66 3.26 16.42
N ALA A 261 -3.35 3.28 17.72
CA ALA A 261 -2.42 4.25 18.29
C ALA A 261 -1.00 4.13 17.70
N VAL A 262 -0.49 2.90 17.56
CA VAL A 262 0.82 2.64 16.95
C VAL A 262 0.81 2.95 15.45
N ALA A 263 -0.27 2.66 14.73
CA ALA A 263 -0.44 3.06 13.33
C ALA A 263 -0.39 4.60 13.18
N GLY A 264 -1.00 5.34 14.12
CA GLY A 264 -0.92 6.80 14.18
C GLY A 264 0.52 7.31 14.31
N VAL A 265 1.37 6.67 15.14
CA VAL A 265 2.80 6.99 15.20
C VAL A 265 3.47 6.76 13.84
N GLY A 266 3.14 5.66 13.15
CA GLY A 266 3.64 5.38 11.81
C GLY A 266 3.27 6.44 10.77
N ILE A 267 2.07 7.02 10.84
CA ILE A 267 1.64 8.14 9.98
C ILE A 267 2.47 9.40 10.27
N VAL A 268 2.78 9.69 11.54
CA VAL A 268 3.65 10.82 11.91
C VAL A 268 5.07 10.62 11.36
N VAL A 269 5.62 9.40 11.42
CA VAL A 269 6.89 9.07 10.75
C VAL A 269 6.76 9.22 9.23
N GLY A 270 5.58 8.91 8.69
CA GLY A 270 5.09 9.22 7.34
C GLY A 270 5.39 10.65 6.89
N VAL A 271 4.97 11.58 7.74
CA VAL A 271 5.20 13.02 7.54
C VAL A 271 6.69 13.34 7.55
N ALA A 272 7.42 12.80 8.52
CA ALA A 272 8.85 13.06 8.67
C ALA A 272 9.68 12.60 7.45
N TYR A 273 9.43 11.40 6.90
CA TYR A 273 10.20 10.94 5.74
C TYR A 273 9.86 11.72 4.48
N THR A 274 8.59 12.08 4.29
CA THR A 274 8.15 12.81 3.09
C THR A 274 8.73 14.22 3.11
N TRP A 275 8.69 14.87 4.27
CA TRP A 275 9.33 16.15 4.50
C TRP A 275 10.85 16.09 4.25
N ARG A 276 11.54 15.10 4.83
CA ARG A 276 12.99 14.90 4.60
C ARG A 276 13.32 14.75 3.11
N ALA A 277 12.59 13.89 2.40
CA ALA A 277 12.83 13.65 0.98
C ALA A 277 12.57 14.92 0.14
N MET A 278 11.50 15.65 0.45
CA MET A 278 11.16 16.91 -0.20
C MET A 278 12.26 17.97 0.01
N GLN A 279 12.73 18.15 1.24
CA GLN A 279 13.79 19.09 1.58
C GLN A 279 15.09 18.72 0.86
N ARG A 280 15.52 17.46 0.97
CA ARG A 280 16.77 17.00 0.34
C ARG A 280 16.73 17.06 -1.19
N ALA A 281 15.60 16.76 -1.82
CA ALA A 281 15.53 16.73 -3.28
C ALA A 281 15.35 18.12 -3.91
N PHE A 282 14.56 19.02 -3.30
CA PHE A 282 14.10 20.24 -3.97
C PHE A 282 14.51 21.55 -3.28
N PHE A 283 14.66 21.56 -1.96
CA PHE A 283 14.78 22.80 -1.16
C PHE A 283 16.05 22.88 -0.32
N SER A 284 17.05 22.04 -0.60
CA SER A 284 18.32 22.06 0.10
C SER A 284 19.20 23.21 -0.39
N ASP A 285 19.85 23.90 0.55
CA ASP A 285 20.85 24.94 0.29
C ASP A 285 22.28 24.36 0.23
N ALA A 286 22.42 23.09 -0.18
CA ALA A 286 23.73 22.44 -0.20
C ALA A 286 24.59 23.08 -1.31
N PRO A 287 25.86 23.44 -1.03
CA PRO A 287 26.71 24.06 -2.03
C PRO A 287 26.87 23.15 -3.24
N ALA A 288 26.73 23.73 -4.45
CA ALA A 288 26.97 23.01 -5.68
C ALA A 288 28.42 22.47 -5.68
N PRO A 289 28.67 21.22 -6.15
CA PRO A 289 30.01 20.67 -6.17
C PRO A 289 30.96 21.58 -6.96
N THR A 290 32.12 21.86 -6.38
CA THR A 290 33.19 22.77 -6.83
C THR A 290 33.94 22.30 -8.08
N VAL A 291 33.34 21.44 -8.90
CA VAL A 291 33.96 21.03 -10.18
C VAL A 291 33.66 22.11 -11.20
N ALA A 292 34.72 22.86 -11.51
CA ALA A 292 34.77 23.80 -12.62
C ALA A 292 34.36 23.11 -13.93
N THR A 293 33.12 23.34 -14.36
CA THR A 293 32.74 23.18 -15.75
C THR A 293 31.97 24.41 -16.18
N THR A 294 32.52 25.07 -17.18
CA THR A 294 31.98 26.14 -18.01
C THR A 294 30.75 25.68 -18.81
N ALA A 295 29.79 25.01 -18.16
CA ALA A 295 28.50 24.67 -18.73
C ALA A 295 27.48 25.71 -18.26
N PRO A 296 26.56 26.17 -19.13
CA PRO A 296 25.49 27.08 -18.72
C PRO A 296 24.70 26.43 -17.58
N GLU A 297 24.12 27.24 -16.69
CA GLU A 297 23.12 26.83 -15.69
C GLU A 297 22.34 25.63 -16.20
N HIS A 298 22.43 24.48 -15.52
CA HIS A 298 21.91 23.19 -15.98
C HIS A 298 20.48 23.31 -16.54
N SER A 299 20.36 23.54 -17.85
CA SER A 299 19.07 23.63 -18.52
C SER A 299 18.62 22.20 -18.78
N PHE A 300 17.93 21.62 -17.81
CA PHE A 300 17.31 20.32 -18.00
C PHE A 300 16.32 20.38 -19.15
N GLU A 301 16.15 19.27 -19.87
CA GLU A 301 15.15 19.16 -20.92
C GLU A 301 13.77 19.57 -20.38
N PRO A 302 12.96 20.35 -21.12
CA PRO A 302 11.63 20.73 -20.66
C PRO A 302 10.75 19.53 -20.33
N ILE A 303 9.87 19.68 -19.33
CA ILE A 303 8.85 18.68 -19.02
C ILE A 303 7.78 18.70 -20.11
N THR A 304 7.68 17.60 -20.83
CA THR A 304 6.79 17.42 -21.98
C THR A 304 5.32 17.48 -21.56
N TRP A 305 4.45 17.76 -22.52
CA TRP A 305 3.01 17.78 -22.27
C TRP A 305 2.47 16.41 -21.84
N ALA A 306 3.00 15.32 -22.42
CA ALA A 306 2.60 13.96 -22.05
C ALA A 306 2.93 13.64 -20.58
N GLU A 307 4.11 14.06 -20.10
CA GLU A 307 4.49 13.93 -18.69
C GLU A 307 3.53 14.72 -17.78
N LYS A 308 3.24 15.99 -18.13
CA LYS A 308 2.32 16.85 -17.37
C LYS A 308 0.91 16.28 -17.33
N ALA A 309 0.37 15.86 -18.48
CA ALA A 309 -0.97 15.30 -18.58
C ALA A 309 -1.12 14.03 -17.72
N GLY A 310 -0.12 13.13 -17.76
CA GLY A 310 -0.15 11.89 -16.98
C GLY A 310 -0.17 12.14 -15.47
N VAL A 311 0.71 13.02 -14.97
CA VAL A 311 0.76 13.32 -13.53
C VAL A 311 -0.43 14.13 -13.05
N LEU A 312 -0.92 15.08 -13.85
CA LEU A 312 -2.09 15.88 -13.52
C LEU A 312 -3.36 15.02 -13.52
N LEU A 313 -3.47 14.00 -14.37
CA LEU A 313 -4.58 13.05 -14.35
C LEU A 313 -4.64 12.29 -13.01
N LEU A 314 -3.49 11.76 -12.55
CA LEU A 314 -3.42 11.04 -11.27
C LEU A 314 -3.72 11.96 -10.08
N LEU A 315 -3.21 13.19 -10.12
CA LEU A 315 -3.46 14.20 -9.11
C LEU A 315 -4.95 14.58 -9.06
N ALA A 316 -5.56 14.85 -10.22
CA ALA A 316 -6.96 15.19 -10.34
C ALA A 316 -7.86 14.05 -9.85
N ALA A 317 -7.53 12.79 -10.16
CA ALA A 317 -8.25 11.63 -9.63
C ALA A 317 -8.21 11.58 -8.09
N SER A 318 -7.05 11.88 -7.50
CA SER A 318 -6.92 11.91 -6.03
C SER A 318 -7.72 13.03 -5.39
N LEU A 319 -7.72 14.22 -6.00
CA LEU A 319 -8.53 15.35 -5.56
C LEU A 319 -10.04 15.09 -5.72
N ALA A 320 -10.47 14.57 -6.86
CA ALA A 320 -11.89 14.30 -7.12
C ALA A 320 -12.47 13.34 -6.08
N VAL A 321 -11.74 12.24 -5.80
CA VAL A 321 -12.15 11.27 -4.78
C VAL A 321 -11.99 11.83 -3.36
N GLY A 322 -10.99 12.66 -3.10
CA GLY A 322 -10.83 13.30 -1.79
C GLY A 322 -11.93 14.31 -1.45
N LEU A 323 -12.35 15.11 -2.43
CA LEU A 323 -13.40 16.11 -2.30
C LEU A 323 -14.80 15.49 -2.33
N TYR A 324 -15.00 14.44 -3.14
CA TYR A 324 -16.28 13.73 -3.24
C TYR A 324 -16.08 12.21 -3.18
N PRO A 325 -15.87 11.63 -1.97
CA PRO A 325 -15.55 10.20 -1.80
C PRO A 325 -16.64 9.25 -2.28
N ARG A 326 -17.90 9.71 -2.35
CA ARG A 326 -19.05 8.95 -2.86
C ARG A 326 -18.84 8.40 -4.26
N LEU A 327 -18.01 9.07 -5.09
CA LEU A 327 -17.63 8.56 -6.42
C LEU A 327 -17.18 7.10 -6.41
N LEU A 328 -16.48 6.68 -5.36
CA LEU A 328 -16.05 5.30 -5.18
C LEU A 328 -16.81 4.59 -4.07
N LEU A 329 -17.14 5.28 -2.98
CA LEU A 329 -17.83 4.65 -1.85
C LEU A 329 -19.22 4.11 -2.21
N ASP A 330 -19.94 4.72 -3.16
CA ASP A 330 -21.24 4.22 -3.60
C ASP A 330 -21.13 2.87 -4.34
N ALA A 331 -19.96 2.54 -4.88
CA ALA A 331 -19.66 1.23 -5.46
C ALA A 331 -18.99 0.26 -4.46
N ILE A 332 -18.10 0.78 -3.60
CA ILE A 332 -17.35 -0.02 -2.61
C ILE A 332 -18.29 -0.54 -1.52
N THR A 333 -19.09 0.34 -0.91
CA THR A 333 -19.87 0.02 0.28
C THR A 333 -20.84 -1.15 0.04
N PRO A 334 -21.64 -1.16 -1.05
CA PRO A 334 -22.53 -2.29 -1.33
C PRO A 334 -21.77 -3.59 -1.61
N ALA A 335 -20.60 -3.51 -2.26
CA ALA A 335 -19.77 -4.68 -2.56
C ALA A 335 -19.13 -5.29 -1.30
N VAL A 336 -18.77 -4.46 -0.32
CA VAL A 336 -18.29 -4.87 1.00
C VAL A 336 -19.43 -5.48 1.82
N LEU A 337 -20.62 -4.86 1.80
CA LEU A 337 -21.81 -5.38 2.49
C LEU A 337 -22.31 -6.73 1.92
N ALA A 338 -22.08 -6.98 0.64
CA ALA A 338 -22.41 -8.23 -0.02
C ALA A 338 -21.44 -9.38 0.30
N LEU A 339 -20.34 -9.11 1.00
CA LEU A 339 -19.49 -10.17 1.54
C LEU A 339 -20.27 -11.00 2.59
N PRO A 340 -19.94 -12.29 2.79
CA PRO A 340 -20.63 -13.14 3.76
C PRO A 340 -20.85 -12.42 5.08
N HIS A 341 -22.10 -12.37 5.56
CA HIS A 341 -22.47 -11.63 6.79
C HIS A 341 -21.61 -12.03 8.01
N THR A 342 -21.14 -13.28 8.03
CA THR A 342 -20.20 -13.81 9.04
C THR A 342 -18.91 -13.01 9.16
N LEU A 343 -18.47 -12.32 8.09
CA LEU A 343 -17.31 -11.43 8.10
C LEU A 343 -17.56 -10.14 8.87
N LEU A 344 -18.74 -9.54 8.74
CA LEU A 344 -19.08 -8.25 9.35
C LEU A 344 -19.55 -8.37 10.81
N THR A 345 -20.01 -9.55 11.23
CA THR A 345 -20.40 -9.83 12.62
C THR A 345 -19.24 -10.32 13.50
N GLY A 346 -18.04 -10.46 12.94
CA GLY A 346 -16.84 -10.90 13.67
C GLY A 346 -16.99 -12.30 14.27
N GLY A 347 -17.63 -13.23 13.55
CA GLY A 347 -17.78 -14.63 13.97
C GLY A 347 -18.77 -14.87 15.12
N ARG A 348 -19.53 -13.85 15.56
CA ARG A 348 -20.63 -14.06 16.53
C ARG A 348 -21.89 -14.48 15.76
N LEU A 349 -22.25 -15.76 15.86
CA LEU A 349 -23.60 -16.27 15.60
C LEU A 349 -24.47 -16.10 16.83
#